data_AF-A0A0B4EQZ6-F1
#
_entry.id   AF-A0A0B4EQZ6-F1
#
_cell.length_a   1.000
_cell.length_b   1.000
_cell.length_c   1.000
_cell.angle_alpha   90.00
_cell.angle_beta   90.00
_cell.angle_gamma   90.00
#
_symmetry.space_group_name_H-M   'P 1'
#
loop_
_entity.id
_entity.type
_entity.pdbx_description
1 polymer ?
#
loop_
_entity_poly.entity_id
_entity_poly.type
_entity_poly.pdbx_seq_one_letter_code
_entity_poly.pdbx_strand_id
1 'polypeptide(L)'
;MMEFKSNHITNSKFYGKFYNTEKMNIIFDDEKRMQRWLDVEVALLESQCELDIVPKYIVDKLKEVADIKKLDCNEIKKELKIQDIPYSLF
;
A
#
# COMPACT_ATOMS: atom_id res chain seq x y z
N MET A 1 10.74 -7.99 8.59
CA MET A 1 10.44 -6.64 8.10
C MET A 1 10.92 -6.56 6.65
N MET A 2 10.09 -6.03 5.75
CA MET A 2 10.38 -6.00 4.31
C MET A 2 11.55 -5.06 4.01
N GLU A 3 12.60 -5.54 3.34
CA GLU A 3 13.73 -4.68 2.94
C GLU A 3 13.49 -4.17 1.51
N PHE A 4 12.99 -2.94 1.38
CA PHE A 4 12.91 -2.25 0.09
C PHE A 4 14.27 -1.64 -0.23
N LYS A 5 15.12 -2.41 -0.92
CA LYS A 5 16.41 -1.92 -1.40
C LYS A 5 16.21 -1.14 -2.71
N SER A 6 16.34 0.18 -2.64
CA SER A 6 16.32 1.05 -3.81
C SER A 6 17.64 1.82 -3.91
N ASN A 7 18.25 1.80 -5.10
CA ASN A 7 19.51 2.48 -5.40
C ASN A 7 19.32 3.99 -5.67
N HIS A 8 18.16 4.55 -5.35
CA HIS A 8 17.86 5.95 -5.56
C HIS A 8 18.68 6.86 -4.62
N ILE A 9 19.09 8.04 -5.09
CA ILE A 9 19.96 8.97 -4.34
C ILE A 9 19.37 9.39 -2.99
N THR A 10 18.05 9.43 -2.88
CA THR A 10 17.30 9.75 -1.64
C THR A 10 17.52 8.73 -0.52
N ASN A 11 17.96 7.51 -0.86
CA ASN A 11 18.25 6.43 0.09
C ASN A 11 19.74 6.33 0.42
N SER A 12 20.58 7.22 -0.14
CA SER A 12 22.01 7.25 0.16
C SER A 12 22.24 7.60 1.63
N LYS A 13 23.08 6.81 2.32
CA LYS A 13 23.47 7.08 3.71
C LYS A 13 24.25 8.38 3.86
N PHE A 14 24.98 8.79 2.84
CA PHE A 14 25.81 10.00 2.86
C PHE A 14 25.10 11.21 2.27
N TYR A 15 24.41 11.04 1.14
CA TYR A 15 23.84 12.15 0.39
C TYR A 15 22.32 12.27 0.50
N GLY A 16 21.62 11.26 1.01
CA GLY A 16 20.16 11.18 0.97
C GLY A 16 19.47 12.35 1.69
N LYS A 17 20.05 12.84 2.78
CA LYS A 17 19.51 14.00 3.53
C LYS A 17 19.51 15.31 2.75
N PHE A 18 20.31 15.44 1.68
CA PHE A 18 20.28 16.62 0.81
C PHE A 18 19.15 16.56 -0.23
N TYR A 19 18.63 15.37 -0.51
CA TYR A 19 17.63 15.14 -1.57
C TYR A 19 16.29 14.65 -1.01
N ASN A 20 16.17 14.52 0.31
CA ASN A 20 15.02 13.94 0.96
C ASN A 20 14.82 14.53 2.36
N THR A 21 13.57 14.57 2.80
CA THR A 21 13.19 14.98 4.16
C THR A 21 12.47 13.83 4.85
N GLU A 22 12.44 13.86 6.18
CA GLU A 22 11.64 12.88 6.94
C GLU A 22 10.16 12.92 6.54
N LYS A 23 9.63 14.12 6.26
CA LYS A 23 8.25 14.29 5.77
C LYS A 23 8.01 13.59 4.43
N MET A 24 8.93 13.74 3.48
CA MET A 24 8.84 13.04 2.19
C MET A 24 8.93 11.53 2.37
N ASN A 25 9.86 11.03 3.19
CA ASN A 25 9.91 9.61 3.53
C ASN A 25 8.60 9.11 4.12
N ILE A 26 7.97 9.84 5.04
CA ILE A 26 6.69 9.44 5.62
C ILE A 26 5.57 9.38 4.57
N ILE A 27 5.62 10.20 3.53
CA ILE A 27 4.60 10.19 2.47
C ILE A 27 4.86 9.08 1.46
N PHE A 28 6.09 8.92 1.01
CA PHE A 28 6.45 8.03 -0.11
C PHE A 28 7.01 6.67 0.30
N ASP A 29 7.06 6.38 1.60
CA ASP A 29 7.40 5.06 2.11
C ASP A 29 6.41 3.98 1.60
N ASP A 30 6.96 2.84 1.19
CA ASP A 30 6.21 1.76 0.56
C ASP A 30 5.19 1.13 1.52
N GLU A 31 5.55 0.91 2.79
CA GLU A 31 4.63 0.35 3.78
C GLU A 31 3.43 1.27 3.98
N LYS A 32 3.67 2.58 4.10
CA LYS A 32 2.61 3.59 4.21
C LYS A 32 1.77 3.72 2.95
N ARG A 33 2.37 3.61 1.77
CA ARG A 33 1.63 3.60 0.50
C ARG A 33 0.69 2.41 0.42
N MET A 34 1.16 1.21 0.78
CA MET A 34 0.33 0.01 0.79
C MET A 34 -0.78 0.09 1.85
N GLN A 35 -0.51 0.61 3.04
CA GLN A 35 -1.55 0.84 4.05
C GLN A 35 -2.65 1.77 3.52
N ARG A 36 -2.27 2.88 2.86
CA ARG A 36 -3.26 3.81 2.28
C ARG A 36 -4.15 3.16 1.22
N TRP A 37 -3.68 2.16 0.49
CA TRP A 37 -4.55 1.41 -0.42
C TRP A 37 -5.62 0.64 0.36
N LEU A 38 -5.26 -0.02 1.46
CA LEU A 38 -6.23 -0.68 2.34
C LEU A 38 -7.23 0.32 2.93
N ASP A 39 -6.75 1.50 3.33
CA ASP A 39 -7.60 2.57 3.87
C ASP A 39 -8.61 3.07 2.81
N VAL A 40 -8.21 3.15 1.54
CA VAL A 40 -9.10 3.49 0.42
C VAL A 40 -10.16 2.42 0.20
N GLU A 41 -9.80 1.13 0.24
CA GLU A 41 -10.77 0.04 0.13
C GLU A 41 -11.78 0.05 1.28
N VAL A 42 -11.34 0.35 2.50
CA VAL A 42 -12.23 0.55 3.65
C VAL A 42 -13.20 1.70 3.39
N ALA A 43 -12.70 2.85 2.94
CA ALA A 43 -13.54 4.01 2.63
C ALA A 43 -14.54 3.72 1.50
N LEU A 44 -14.12 2.94 0.50
CA LEU A 44 -14.99 2.47 -0.57
C LEU A 44 -16.14 1.62 -0.02
N LEU A 45 -15.83 0.66 0.84
CA LEU A 45 -16.84 -0.18 1.49
C LEU A 45 -17.76 0.61 2.42
N GLU A 46 -17.26 1.65 3.10
CA GLU A 46 -18.09 2.56 3.89
C GLU A 46 -19.11 3.28 3.01
N SER A 47 -18.67 3.86 1.88
CA SER A 47 -19.58 4.51 0.93
C SER A 47 -20.60 3.52 0.34
N GLN A 48 -20.19 2.28 0.07
CA GLN A 48 -21.11 1.24 -0.40
C GLN A 48 -22.12 0.80 0.68
N CYS A 49 -21.72 0.81 1.95
CA CYS A 49 -22.61 0.53 3.08
C CYS A 49 -23.66 1.64 3.27
N GLU A 50 -23.29 2.90 3.04
CA GLU A 50 -24.25 4.04 3.07
C GLU A 50 -25.32 3.94 1.97
N LEU A 51 -25.02 3.21 0.90
CA LEU A 51 -25.94 2.93 -0.22
C LEU A 51 -26.66 1.58 -0.08
N ASP A 52 -26.58 0.92 1.09
CA ASP A 52 -27.15 -0.40 1.36
C ASP A 52 -26.67 -1.52 0.41
N ILE A 53 -25.55 -1.31 -0.30
CA ILE A 53 -24.96 -2.32 -1.21
C ILE A 53 -24.25 -3.41 -0.40
N VAL A 54 -23.60 -3.02 0.69
CA VAL A 54 -22.81 -3.91 1.56
C VAL A 54 -23.30 -3.79 3.00
N PRO A 55 -23.53 -4.90 3.73
CA PRO A 55 -23.90 -4.85 5.14
C PRO A 55 -22.80 -4.26 6.02
N LYS A 56 -23.19 -3.51 7.06
CA LYS A 56 -22.24 -2.84 7.97
C LYS A 56 -21.21 -3.77 8.61
N TYR A 57 -21.60 -4.99 8.97
CA TYR A 57 -20.70 -5.96 9.60
C TYR A 57 -19.52 -6.36 8.71
N ILE A 58 -19.64 -6.24 7.38
CA ILE A 58 -18.53 -6.51 6.45
C ILE A 58 -17.50 -5.39 6.53
N VAL A 59 -17.96 -4.13 6.59
CA VAL A 59 -17.10 -2.96 6.76
C VAL A 59 -16.32 -3.06 8.07
N ASP A 60 -17.00 -3.42 9.15
CA ASP A 60 -16.39 -3.55 10.49
C ASP A 60 -15.31 -4.64 10.49
N LYS A 61 -15.60 -5.81 9.90
CA LYS A 61 -14.61 -6.88 9.72
C LYS A 61 -13.42 -6.44 8.88
N LEU A 62 -13.66 -5.70 7.78
CA LEU A 62 -12.57 -5.23 6.93
C LEU A 62 -11.66 -4.25 7.69
N LYS A 63 -12.23 -3.31 8.45
CA LYS A 63 -11.47 -2.38 9.30
C LYS A 63 -10.58 -3.08 10.31
N GLU A 64 -11.04 -4.20 10.87
CA GLU A 64 -10.23 -4.98 11.82
C GLU A 64 -9.02 -5.65 11.15
N VAL A 65 -9.12 -6.05 9.88
CA VAL A 65 -8.07 -6.80 9.16
C VAL A 65 -7.23 -5.95 8.21
N ALA A 66 -7.66 -4.72 7.90
CA ALA A 66 -7.01 -3.77 6.98
C ALA A 66 -5.71 -3.16 7.57
N ASP A 67 -4.74 -4.02 7.87
CA ASP A 67 -3.41 -3.64 8.35
C ASP A 67 -2.36 -4.34 7.49
N ILE A 68 -1.49 -3.55 6.86
CA ILE A 68 -0.41 -4.07 6.00
C ILE A 68 0.51 -5.04 6.74
N LYS A 69 0.63 -4.93 8.07
CA LYS A 69 1.46 -5.82 8.89
C LYS A 69 0.87 -7.23 9.02
N LYS A 70 -0.43 -7.41 8.72
CA LYS A 70 -1.11 -8.71 8.72
C LYS A 70 -0.97 -9.44 7.37
N LEU A 71 -0.48 -8.77 6.34
CA LEU A 71 -0.31 -9.33 5.00
C LEU A 71 1.11 -9.88 4.80
N ASP A 72 1.22 -10.99 4.07
CA ASP A 72 2.52 -11.48 3.62
C ASP A 72 2.96 -10.73 2.35
N CYS A 73 3.79 -9.72 2.55
CA CYS A 73 4.28 -8.92 1.43
C CYS A 73 5.18 -9.69 0.44
N ASN A 74 5.70 -10.88 0.79
CA ASN A 74 6.41 -11.71 -0.17
C ASN A 74 5.45 -12.38 -1.15
N GLU A 75 4.27 -12.80 -0.69
CA GLU A 75 3.21 -13.32 -1.56
C GLU A 75 2.69 -12.22 -2.49
N ILE A 76 2.44 -11.02 -1.96
CA ILE A 76 2.05 -9.85 -2.77
C ILE A 76 3.09 -9.58 -3.88
N LYS A 77 4.39 -9.62 -3.54
CA LYS A 77 5.46 -9.47 -4.53
C LYS A 77 5.48 -10.57 -5.60
N LYS A 78 5.13 -11.81 -5.26
CA LYS A 78 5.07 -12.91 -6.22
C LYS A 78 3.93 -12.69 -7.22
N GLU A 79 2.76 -12.29 -6.74
CA GLU A 79 1.61 -12.00 -7.61
C GLU A 79 1.87 -10.83 -8.56
N LEU A 80 2.50 -9.76 -8.07
CA LEU A 80 2.87 -8.61 -8.91
C LEU A 80 3.82 -8.96 -10.06
N LYS A 81 4.71 -9.95 -9.89
CA LYS A 81 5.59 -10.43 -10.97
C LYS A 81 4.87 -11.28 -12.01
N ILE A 82 3.77 -11.93 -11.61
CA ILE A 82 2.96 -12.75 -12.51
C ILE A 82 2.06 -11.83 -13.36
N GLN A 83 1.64 -10.70 -12.79
CA GLN A 83 0.91 -9.64 -13.50
C GLN A 83 1.83 -8.71 -14.31
N ASP A 84 2.86 -9.22 -14.98
CA ASP A 84 3.40 -8.56 -16.17
C ASP A 84 2.28 -8.54 -17.24
N ILE A 85 1.31 -7.66 -17.04
CA ILE A 85 0.25 -7.33 -17.99
C ILE A 85 1.01 -6.81 -19.21
N PRO A 86 0.99 -7.52 -20.35
CA PRO A 86 1.63 -7.00 -21.53
C PRO A 86 0.93 -5.67 -21.85
N TYR A 87 1.72 -4.60 -22.03
CA TYR A 87 1.27 -3.30 -22.50
C TYR A 87 0.58 -3.34 -23.89
N SER A 88 0.17 -4.51 -24.38
CA SER A 88 -0.46 -4.74 -25.67
C SER A 88 -2.00 -4.74 -25.62
N LEU A 89 -2.62 -4.21 -24.56
CA LEU A 89 -4.08 -4.13 -24.40
C LEU A 89 -4.60 -2.71 -24.13
N PHE A 90 -3.86 -1.71 -24.61
CA PHE A 90 -4.37 -0.37 -24.90
C PHE A 90 -3.83 0.11 -26.25
#